data_AF-A0A7Z1KKQ1-F1
#
_entry.id   AF-A0A7Z1KKQ1-F1
#
_cell.length_a   1.000
_cell.length_b   1.000
_cell.length_c   1.000
_cell.angle_alpha   90.00
_cell.angle_beta   90.00
_cell.angle_gamma   90.00
#
_symmetry.space_group_name_H-M   'P 1'
#
loop_
_entity.id
_entity.type
_entity.pdbx_description
1 polymer ?
#
loop_
_entity_poly.entity_id
_entity_poly.type
_entity_poly.pdbx_seq_one_letter_code
_entity_poly.pdbx_strand_id
1 'polypeptide(L)'
;GVNALLVDYNFSGSNASYDAHDSETSYNSDSYYLNLRSGMNLGAWRLRNYSTWTRNDGNNTWDNIGTSLSRAIVPLKSQLTLGDTSTAGDIFDSVQMRGVQLTSDEEMLPDSQRGFAPVIRGIAKSNAEVTVEQNNYVIYRTFVQPGAFEINDLYPTSNSGDLTVTIKESDGSEQKFVQPFSSVAPLQREGHPKYSLSAGEYRAGNYNSAEPKFGQLDAMYGLPYGFTVYGGAILSDNYYSLAGGLGKNFGY
;
A
#
# COMPACT_ATOMS: atom_id res chain seq x y z
N GLY A 1 10.94 -22.96 -1.99
CA GLY A 1 9.49 -23.07 -2.26
C GLY A 1 9.27 -24.00 -3.43
N VAL A 2 8.04 -24.47 -3.62
CA VAL A 2 7.66 -25.28 -4.78
C VAL A 2 7.25 -24.35 -5.92
N ASN A 3 7.46 -24.78 -7.16
CA ASN A 3 6.97 -24.06 -8.33
C ASN A 3 5.44 -24.15 -8.37
N ALA A 4 4.77 -23.01 -8.43
CA ALA A 4 3.31 -22.96 -8.38
C ALA A 4 2.77 -21.73 -9.11
N LEU A 5 1.58 -21.87 -9.67
CA LEU A 5 0.75 -20.75 -10.11
C LEU A 5 -0.27 -20.45 -9.03
N LEU A 6 -0.53 -19.17 -8.82
CA LEU A 6 -1.42 -18.64 -7.79
C LEU A 6 -2.41 -17.71 -8.47
N VAL A 7 -3.68 -17.85 -8.13
CA VAL A 7 -4.74 -16.91 -8.51
C VAL A 7 -5.64 -16.73 -7.31
N ASP A 8 -5.84 -15.49 -6.93
CA ASP A 8 -6.77 -15.04 -5.92
C ASP A 8 -7.70 -14.02 -6.58
N TYR A 9 -9.00 -14.13 -6.31
CA TYR A 9 -10.01 -13.27 -6.89
C TYR A 9 -11.03 -12.85 -5.84
N ASN A 10 -11.46 -11.60 -5.89
CA ASN A 10 -12.56 -11.09 -5.10
C ASN A 10 -13.54 -10.37 -6.04
N PHE A 11 -14.77 -10.86 -6.08
CA PHE A 11 -15.83 -10.27 -6.89
C PHE A 11 -16.91 -9.71 -5.97
N SER A 12 -17.26 -8.45 -6.16
CA SER A 12 -18.36 -7.78 -5.47
C SER A 12 -19.26 -7.06 -6.47
N GLY A 13 -20.54 -6.97 -6.16
CA GLY A 13 -21.50 -6.29 -7.00
C GLY A 13 -22.66 -5.74 -6.19
N SER A 14 -23.20 -4.61 -6.64
CA SER A 14 -24.38 -3.97 -6.06
C SER A 14 -25.31 -3.51 -7.18
N ASN A 15 -26.60 -3.65 -6.91
CA ASN A 15 -27.66 -3.11 -7.75
C ASN A 15 -28.51 -2.20 -6.87
N ALA A 16 -28.56 -0.92 -7.20
CA ALA A 16 -29.36 0.07 -6.50
C ALA A 16 -30.48 0.54 -7.43
N SER A 17 -31.72 0.46 -6.95
CA SER A 17 -32.88 1.06 -7.60
C SER A 17 -33.36 2.23 -6.75
N TYR A 18 -33.42 3.43 -7.34
CA TYR A 18 -33.92 4.62 -6.67
C TYR A 18 -35.26 5.06 -7.28
N ASP A 19 -36.29 5.11 -6.44
CA ASP A 19 -37.61 5.63 -6.80
C ASP A 19 -37.72 7.09 -6.32
N ALA A 20 -37.65 8.03 -7.27
CA ALA A 20 -37.88 9.44 -6.98
C ALA A 20 -39.38 9.66 -6.71
N HIS A 21 -39.71 10.12 -5.50
CA HIS A 21 -41.08 10.24 -4.97
C HIS A 21 -42.01 11.23 -5.72
N ASP A 22 -41.57 11.79 -6.86
CA ASP A 22 -42.33 12.78 -7.65
C ASP A 22 -42.04 12.72 -9.18
N SER A 23 -41.45 11.63 -9.69
CA SER A 23 -41.21 11.46 -11.14
C SER A 23 -41.30 9.99 -11.56
N GLU A 24 -41.98 9.68 -12.68
CA GLU A 24 -42.13 8.32 -13.27
C GLU A 24 -40.81 7.68 -13.77
N THR A 25 -39.65 8.25 -13.45
CA THR A 25 -38.34 7.76 -13.92
C THR A 25 -37.62 7.05 -12.78
N SER A 26 -37.60 5.71 -12.83
CA SER A 26 -36.79 4.86 -11.96
C SER A 26 -35.36 4.79 -12.49
N TYR A 27 -34.37 5.11 -11.65
CA TYR A 27 -32.95 4.98 -11.99
C TYR A 27 -32.40 3.71 -11.36
N ASN A 28 -31.93 2.78 -12.22
CA ASN A 28 -31.21 1.59 -11.79
C ASN A 28 -29.72 1.82 -12.03
N SER A 29 -28.92 1.69 -10.96
CA SER A 29 -27.46 1.69 -11.05
C SER A 29 -26.92 0.30 -10.74
N ASP A 30 -26.05 -0.20 -11.61
CA ASP A 30 -25.35 -1.48 -11.46
C ASP A 30 -23.84 -1.24 -11.36
N SER A 31 -23.26 -1.64 -10.24
CA SER A 31 -21.81 -1.58 -10.00
C SER A 31 -21.28 -2.98 -9.76
N TYR A 32 -20.27 -3.38 -10.52
CA TYR A 32 -19.53 -4.62 -10.33
C TYR A 32 -18.05 -4.33 -10.24
N TYR A 33 -17.37 -5.04 -9.36
CA TYR A 33 -15.95 -4.92 -9.13
C TYR A 33 -15.34 -6.31 -9.02
N LEU A 34 -14.26 -6.54 -9.76
CA LEU A 34 -13.45 -7.75 -9.70
C LEU A 34 -12.01 -7.35 -9.40
N ASN A 35 -11.50 -7.85 -8.29
CA ASN A 35 -10.12 -7.84 -7.91
C ASN A 35 -9.48 -9.15 -8.37
N LEU A 36 -8.38 -9.08 -9.14
CA LEU A 36 -7.65 -10.27 -9.58
C LEU A 36 -6.17 -10.15 -9.21
N ARG A 37 -5.71 -11.06 -8.34
CA ARG A 37 -4.32 -11.20 -7.91
C ARG A 37 -3.77 -12.48 -8.49
N SER A 38 -2.92 -12.35 -9.50
CA SER A 38 -2.25 -13.51 -10.11
C SER A 38 -0.80 -13.55 -9.70
N GLY A 39 -0.24 -14.75 -9.66
CA GLY A 39 1.15 -14.94 -9.25
C GLY A 39 1.75 -16.23 -9.75
N MET A 40 3.07 -16.23 -9.81
CA MET A 40 3.85 -17.40 -10.15
C MET A 40 5.07 -17.48 -9.22
N ASN A 41 5.32 -18.66 -8.69
CA ASN A 41 6.52 -18.97 -7.93
C ASN A 41 7.38 -19.90 -8.78
N LEU A 42 8.62 -19.49 -9.04
CA LEU A 42 9.63 -20.32 -9.71
C LEU A 42 10.93 -20.27 -8.89
N GLY A 43 11.22 -21.35 -8.16
CA GLY A 43 12.36 -21.41 -7.25
C GLY A 43 12.30 -20.33 -6.16
N ALA A 44 13.25 -19.37 -6.21
CA ALA A 44 13.32 -18.25 -5.27
C ALA A 44 12.61 -16.97 -5.78
N TRP A 45 12.19 -16.97 -7.05
CA TRP A 45 11.52 -15.85 -7.68
C TRP A 45 10.01 -15.92 -7.47
N ARG A 46 9.43 -14.76 -7.19
CA ARG A 46 7.99 -14.58 -6.95
C ARG A 46 7.50 -13.47 -7.88
N LEU A 47 6.76 -13.84 -8.91
CA LEU A 47 6.06 -12.90 -9.77
C LEU A 47 4.67 -12.66 -9.19
N ARG A 48 4.25 -11.40 -9.09
CA ARG A 48 2.92 -10.99 -8.65
C ARG A 48 2.38 -9.96 -9.63
N ASN A 49 1.11 -10.09 -9.97
CA ASN A 49 0.35 -9.12 -10.74
C ASN A 49 -0.95 -8.82 -10.01
N TYR A 50 -1.30 -7.54 -10.01
CA TYR A 50 -2.52 -7.02 -9.40
C TYR A 50 -3.31 -6.22 -10.43
N SER A 51 -4.50 -6.71 -10.76
CA SER A 51 -5.39 -6.08 -11.74
C SER A 51 -6.80 -5.96 -11.17
N THR A 52 -7.52 -4.92 -11.58
CA THR A 52 -8.91 -4.71 -11.20
C THR A 52 -9.77 -4.49 -12.43
N TRP A 53 -10.97 -5.02 -12.40
CA TRP A 53 -12.00 -4.74 -13.39
C TRP A 53 -13.18 -4.10 -12.69
N THR A 54 -13.65 -2.99 -13.24
CA THR A 54 -14.79 -2.26 -12.70
C THR A 54 -15.81 -2.08 -13.81
N ARG A 55 -17.08 -2.32 -13.48
CA ARG A 55 -18.22 -2.01 -14.34
C ARG A 55 -19.18 -1.13 -13.57
N ASN A 56 -19.45 0.07 -14.08
CA ASN A 56 -20.44 0.98 -13.51
C ASN A 56 -21.39 1.42 -14.62
N ASP A 57 -22.68 1.15 -14.46
CA ASP A 57 -23.76 1.59 -15.35
C ASP A 57 -23.45 1.31 -16.84
N GLY A 58 -22.92 0.12 -17.12
CA GLY A 58 -22.53 -0.33 -18.46
C GLY A 58 -21.14 0.08 -18.96
N ASN A 59 -20.44 1.00 -18.31
CA ASN A 59 -19.04 1.33 -18.63
C ASN A 59 -18.11 0.30 -17.98
N ASN A 60 -17.18 -0.28 -18.76
CA ASN A 60 -16.25 -1.32 -18.30
C ASN A 60 -14.81 -0.82 -18.38
N THR A 61 -14.06 -0.88 -17.28
CA THR A 61 -12.62 -0.59 -17.25
C THR A 61 -11.84 -1.78 -16.70
N TRP A 62 -10.68 -2.05 -17.30
CA TRP A 62 -9.71 -3.02 -16.80
C TRP A 62 -8.40 -2.28 -16.54
N ASP A 63 -8.00 -2.23 -15.27
CA ASP A 63 -6.85 -1.48 -14.81
C ASP A 63 -5.79 -2.43 -14.24
N ASN A 64 -4.60 -2.41 -14.84
CA ASN A 64 -3.44 -3.12 -14.28
C ASN A 64 -2.74 -2.21 -13.28
N ILE A 65 -2.93 -2.51 -12.00
CA ILE A 65 -2.40 -1.68 -10.89
C ILE A 65 -0.88 -1.84 -10.82
N GLY A 66 -0.39 -3.07 -10.90
CA GLY A 66 1.05 -3.31 -10.88
C GLY A 66 1.48 -4.73 -11.12
N THR A 67 2.67 -4.88 -11.69
CA THR A 67 3.36 -6.16 -11.84
C THR A 67 4.75 -6.08 -11.24
N SER A 68 5.04 -6.98 -10.30
CA SER A 68 6.31 -7.01 -9.59
C SER A 68 6.91 -8.41 -9.56
N LEU A 69 8.24 -8.45 -9.60
CA LEU A 69 9.04 -9.65 -9.49
C LEU A 69 9.99 -9.49 -8.31
N SER A 70 9.85 -10.34 -7.30
CA SER A 70 10.68 -10.27 -6.10
C SER A 70 11.50 -11.53 -5.85
N ARG A 71 12.64 -11.34 -5.19
CA ARG A 71 13.54 -12.40 -4.74
C ARG A 71 14.25 -12.00 -3.45
N ALA A 72 14.23 -12.89 -2.47
CA ALA A 72 15.04 -12.80 -1.27
C ALA A 72 16.53 -13.08 -1.57
N ILE A 73 17.40 -12.21 -1.07
CA ILE A 73 18.86 -12.35 -1.07
C ILE A 73 19.30 -12.63 0.38
N VAL A 74 19.32 -13.91 0.73
CA VAL A 74 19.59 -14.39 2.10
C VAL A 74 20.91 -13.87 2.69
N PRO A 75 22.05 -13.85 1.96
CA PRO A 75 23.31 -13.34 2.53
C PRO A 75 23.25 -11.88 2.96
N LEU A 76 22.39 -11.08 2.32
CA LEU A 76 22.20 -9.66 2.62
C LEU A 76 20.99 -9.41 3.53
N LYS A 77 20.25 -10.45 3.94
CA LYS A 77 18.96 -10.34 4.63
C LYS A 77 18.06 -9.28 3.99
N SER A 78 17.99 -9.32 2.66
CA SER A 78 17.34 -8.29 1.86
C SER A 78 16.40 -8.90 0.84
N GLN A 79 15.43 -8.11 0.39
CA GLN A 79 14.57 -8.43 -0.73
C GLN A 79 14.91 -7.52 -1.91
N LEU A 80 15.16 -8.13 -3.05
CA LEU A 80 15.23 -7.47 -4.35
C LEU A 80 13.84 -7.52 -4.99
N THR A 81 13.32 -6.36 -5.39
CA THR A 81 12.05 -6.20 -6.11
C THR A 81 12.30 -5.48 -7.43
N LEU A 82 11.70 -5.97 -8.50
CA LEU A 82 11.77 -5.45 -9.86
C LEU A 82 10.36 -5.18 -10.38
N GLY A 83 10.18 -4.12 -11.14
CA GLY A 83 8.88 -3.74 -11.72
C GLY A 83 8.16 -2.69 -10.87
N ASP A 84 6.84 -2.82 -10.76
CA ASP A 84 5.99 -1.87 -10.03
C ASP A 84 6.10 -2.09 -8.53
N THR A 85 6.60 -1.09 -7.82
CA THR A 85 6.76 -1.12 -6.37
C THR A 85 6.72 0.31 -5.83
N SER A 86 7.07 0.47 -4.57
CA SER A 86 7.04 1.73 -3.83
C SER A 86 8.21 1.78 -2.88
N THR A 87 8.71 2.99 -2.62
CA THR A 87 9.81 3.17 -1.67
C THR A 87 9.37 2.87 -0.24
N ALA A 88 10.31 2.54 0.65
CA ALA A 88 9.99 2.05 2.01
C ALA A 88 9.26 3.09 2.87
N GLY A 89 9.47 4.39 2.59
CA GLY A 89 8.77 5.45 3.28
C GLY A 89 9.26 5.72 4.71
N ASP A 90 10.43 5.24 5.10
CA ASP A 90 10.91 5.34 6.48
C ASP A 90 11.50 6.73 6.82
N ILE A 91 12.05 7.44 5.84
CA ILE A 91 12.71 8.76 6.00
C ILE A 91 12.03 9.84 5.16
N PHE A 92 11.72 9.51 3.91
CA PHE A 92 10.93 10.32 3.00
C PHE A 92 9.56 9.70 2.80
N ASP A 93 8.62 10.46 2.22
CA ASP A 93 7.34 9.92 1.82
C ASP A 93 7.50 8.78 0.80
N SER A 94 6.68 7.74 0.95
CA SER A 94 6.67 6.63 0.00
C SER A 94 6.19 7.12 -1.35
N VAL A 95 6.99 6.89 -2.39
CA VAL A 95 6.62 7.17 -3.77
C VAL A 95 6.45 5.87 -4.55
N GLN A 96 5.43 5.81 -5.39
CA GLN A 96 5.27 4.70 -6.31
C GLN A 96 6.23 4.83 -7.47
N MET A 97 6.82 3.71 -7.86
CA MET A 97 7.81 3.66 -8.91
C MET A 97 7.74 2.38 -9.72
N ARG A 98 8.27 2.46 -10.94
CA ARG A 98 8.65 1.29 -11.73
C ARG A 98 10.14 1.24 -11.87
N GLY A 99 10.76 0.18 -11.36
CA GLY A 99 12.22 0.07 -11.37
C GLY A 99 12.75 -1.08 -10.54
N VAL A 100 13.83 -0.81 -9.82
CA VAL A 100 14.54 -1.77 -8.99
C VAL A 100 14.61 -1.25 -7.56
N GLN A 101 14.35 -2.14 -6.61
CA GLN A 101 14.44 -1.86 -5.19
C GLN A 101 15.18 -2.98 -4.48
N LEU A 102 16.11 -2.63 -3.60
CA LEU A 102 16.76 -3.54 -2.68
C LEU A 102 16.55 -3.01 -1.26
N THR A 103 15.79 -3.74 -0.45
CA THR A 103 15.44 -3.33 0.91
C THR A 103 15.84 -4.41 1.90
N SER A 104 16.38 -4.02 3.05
CA SER A 104 16.63 -4.93 4.17
C SER A 104 15.29 -5.46 4.71
N ASP A 105 15.18 -6.77 4.87
CA ASP A 105 13.95 -7.44 5.28
C ASP A 105 14.02 -7.81 6.77
N GLU A 106 13.30 -7.05 7.59
CA GLU A 106 13.19 -7.31 9.04
C GLU A 106 12.38 -8.58 9.34
N GLU A 107 11.54 -9.07 8.42
CA GLU A 107 10.80 -10.33 8.61
C GLU A 107 11.71 -11.56 8.52
N MET A 108 12.92 -11.42 7.97
CA MET A 108 13.97 -12.44 8.08
C MET A 108 14.61 -12.47 9.48
N LEU A 109 14.26 -11.54 10.37
CA LEU A 109 14.66 -11.57 11.79
C LEU A 109 13.64 -12.39 12.62
N PRO A 110 14.09 -13.01 13.74
CA PRO A 110 13.21 -13.75 14.64
C PRO A 110 12.01 -12.92 15.11
N ASP A 111 10.86 -13.56 15.34
CA ASP A 111 9.57 -12.93 15.68
C ASP A 111 9.64 -11.98 16.88
N SER A 112 10.55 -12.24 17.82
CA SER A 112 10.86 -11.35 18.95
C SER A 112 11.46 -9.99 18.55
N GLN A 113 11.54 -9.71 17.24
CA GLN A 113 12.19 -8.55 16.65
C GLN A 113 11.33 -7.82 15.58
N ARG A 114 10.05 -8.18 15.37
CA ARG A 114 9.21 -7.67 14.24
C ARG A 114 8.14 -6.63 14.64
N GLY A 115 7.73 -5.79 13.68
CA GLY A 115 6.84 -4.61 13.81
C GLY A 115 5.31 -4.81 13.61
N PHE A 116 4.58 -3.68 13.48
CA PHE A 116 3.12 -3.48 13.72
C PHE A 116 2.31 -3.20 12.42
N ALA A 117 1.05 -3.65 12.34
CA ALA A 117 0.09 -3.27 11.30
C ALA A 117 -1.12 -2.52 11.91
N PRO A 118 -1.63 -1.46 11.26
CA PRO A 118 -2.72 -0.65 11.81
C PRO A 118 -4.07 -1.31 11.57
N VAL A 119 -5.00 -1.09 12.50
CA VAL A 119 -6.39 -1.55 12.40
C VAL A 119 -7.26 -0.34 12.09
N ILE A 120 -8.06 -0.39 11.02
CA ILE A 120 -9.02 0.67 10.69
C ILE A 120 -10.35 0.38 11.39
N ARG A 121 -10.88 1.39 12.10
CA ARG A 121 -12.17 1.30 12.80
C ARG A 121 -13.08 2.44 12.36
N GLY A 122 -14.36 2.15 12.21
CA GLY A 122 -15.37 3.13 11.80
C GLY A 122 -16.79 2.72 12.21
N ILE A 123 -17.75 3.60 11.98
CA ILE A 123 -19.19 3.35 12.20
C ILE A 123 -19.93 3.67 10.91
N ALA A 124 -20.65 2.70 10.37
CA ALA A 124 -21.57 2.89 9.26
C ALA A 124 -23.00 3.09 9.79
N LYS A 125 -23.73 4.06 9.23
CA LYS A 125 -25.14 4.35 9.61
C LYS A 125 -26.11 3.39 8.96
N SER A 126 -25.74 2.83 7.80
CA SER A 126 -26.52 1.93 6.98
C SER A 126 -25.65 0.80 6.42
N ASN A 127 -26.17 0.03 5.45
CA ASN A 127 -25.31 -0.84 4.66
C ASN A 127 -24.42 0.05 3.80
N ALA A 128 -23.12 0.05 4.08
CA ALA A 128 -22.19 0.99 3.49
C ALA A 128 -21.08 0.27 2.72
N GLU A 129 -20.61 0.90 1.65
CA GLU A 129 -19.41 0.51 0.93
C GLU A 129 -18.21 1.25 1.54
N VAL A 130 -17.25 0.51 2.09
CA VAL A 130 -16.00 1.07 2.62
C VAL A 130 -14.90 0.88 1.58
N THR A 131 -14.35 1.97 1.10
CA THR A 131 -13.19 2.02 0.20
C THR A 131 -11.99 2.59 0.95
N VAL A 132 -10.87 1.88 0.93
CA VAL A 132 -9.57 2.33 1.48
C VAL A 132 -8.62 2.60 0.33
N GLU A 133 -8.12 3.82 0.31
CA GLU A 133 -7.16 4.31 -0.68
C GLU A 133 -5.82 4.60 0.01
N GLN A 134 -4.71 4.20 -0.61
CA GLN A 134 -3.37 4.61 -0.19
C GLN A 134 -2.64 5.18 -1.41
N ASN A 135 -2.07 6.37 -1.28
CA ASN A 135 -1.44 7.08 -2.40
C ASN A 135 -2.37 7.13 -3.64
N ASN A 136 -3.67 7.35 -3.42
CA ASN A 136 -4.73 7.44 -4.44
C ASN A 136 -5.08 6.15 -5.21
N TYR A 137 -4.65 4.97 -4.74
CA TYR A 137 -5.11 3.68 -5.27
C TYR A 137 -6.05 3.01 -4.29
N VAL A 138 -7.18 2.50 -4.78
CA VAL A 138 -8.06 1.63 -4.00
C VAL A 138 -7.32 0.31 -3.72
N ILE A 139 -6.84 0.16 -2.48
CA ILE A 139 -6.14 -1.04 -2.01
C ILE A 139 -7.09 -2.06 -1.40
N TYR A 140 -8.26 -1.59 -0.93
CA TYR A 140 -9.25 -2.41 -0.28
C TYR A 140 -10.66 -1.82 -0.48
N ARG A 141 -11.65 -2.68 -0.75
CA ARG A 141 -13.05 -2.29 -0.89
C ARG A 141 -13.94 -3.42 -0.38
N THR A 142 -14.86 -3.10 0.54
CA THR A 142 -15.77 -4.09 1.13
C THR A 142 -17.12 -3.47 1.49
N PHE A 143 -18.15 -4.29 1.65
CA PHE A 143 -19.45 -3.87 2.18
C PHE A 143 -19.54 -4.23 3.67
N VAL A 144 -19.97 -3.27 4.48
CA VAL A 144 -20.18 -3.44 5.93
C VAL A 144 -21.65 -3.29 6.29
N GLN A 145 -22.09 -4.02 7.31
CA GLN A 145 -23.43 -3.88 7.88
C GLN A 145 -23.54 -2.60 8.73
N PRO A 146 -24.77 -2.11 9.02
CA PRO A 146 -24.97 -0.96 9.89
C PRO A 146 -24.38 -1.22 11.28
N GLY A 147 -23.60 -0.27 11.79
CA GLY A 147 -22.94 -0.36 13.08
C GLY A 147 -21.43 -0.15 13.02
N ALA A 148 -20.75 -0.46 14.12
CA ALA A 148 -19.30 -0.39 14.21
C ALA A 148 -18.66 -1.51 13.40
N PHE A 149 -17.61 -1.19 12.65
CA PHE A 149 -16.82 -2.16 11.90
C PHE A 149 -15.33 -2.00 12.19
N GLU A 150 -14.60 -3.09 11.99
CA GLU A 150 -13.15 -3.18 12.14
C GLU A 150 -12.58 -3.91 10.92
N ILE A 151 -11.58 -3.29 10.29
CA ILE A 151 -10.82 -3.88 9.19
C ILE A 151 -9.41 -4.16 9.74
N ASN A 152 -9.12 -5.43 9.98
CA ASN A 152 -7.85 -5.93 10.51
C ASN A 152 -7.14 -6.90 9.55
N ASP A 153 -7.70 -7.11 8.36
CA ASP A 153 -7.22 -7.98 7.28
C ASP A 153 -6.57 -7.19 6.14
N LEU A 154 -6.25 -5.91 6.38
CA LEU A 154 -5.42 -5.13 5.47
C LEU A 154 -4.06 -5.82 5.35
N TYR A 155 -3.70 -6.17 4.12
CA TYR A 155 -2.34 -6.63 3.84
C TYR A 155 -1.36 -5.54 4.31
N PRO A 156 -0.31 -5.89 5.07
CA PRO A 156 0.75 -4.96 5.38
C PRO A 156 1.36 -4.52 4.04
N THR A 157 1.03 -3.30 3.60
CA THR A 157 1.77 -2.66 2.54
C THR A 157 3.05 -2.15 3.20
N SER A 158 4.20 -2.50 2.63
CA SER A 158 5.52 -2.02 3.07
C SER A 158 5.73 -0.51 2.85
N ASN A 159 4.63 0.24 2.72
CA ASN A 159 4.57 1.60 2.23
C ASN A 159 4.06 2.50 3.35
N SER A 160 4.89 3.41 3.82
CA SER A 160 4.41 4.57 4.58
C SER A 160 3.47 5.42 3.72
N GLY A 161 2.52 6.13 4.33
CA GLY A 161 1.62 7.04 3.63
C GLY A 161 0.18 6.91 4.05
N ASP A 162 -0.50 8.04 4.16
CA ASP A 162 -1.85 8.18 4.69
C ASP A 162 -2.86 7.27 3.99
N LEU A 163 -3.68 6.59 4.80
CA LEU A 163 -4.80 5.78 4.32
C LEU A 163 -6.03 6.68 4.27
N THR A 164 -6.54 6.94 3.08
CA THR A 164 -7.79 7.66 2.87
C THR A 164 -8.94 6.67 2.87
N VAL A 165 -9.83 6.77 3.86
CA VAL A 165 -10.99 5.90 4.00
C VAL A 165 -12.25 6.67 3.57
N THR A 166 -13.02 6.09 2.66
CA THR A 166 -14.30 6.62 2.19
C THR A 166 -15.40 5.60 2.47
N ILE A 167 -16.41 6.00 3.25
CA ILE A 167 -17.59 5.19 3.57
C ILE A 167 -18.76 5.78 2.79
N LYS A 168 -19.32 5.04 1.84
CA LYS A 168 -20.49 5.42 1.06
C LYS A 168 -21.72 4.69 1.57
N GLU A 169 -22.66 5.43 2.12
CA GLU A 169 -23.90 4.92 2.73
C GLU A 169 -24.96 4.60 1.67
N SER A 170 -25.99 3.84 2.04
CA SER A 170 -27.05 3.42 1.11
C SER A 170 -27.91 4.56 0.57
N ASP A 171 -27.94 5.70 1.26
CA ASP A 171 -28.61 6.93 0.82
C ASP A 171 -27.75 7.79 -0.14
N GLY A 172 -26.55 7.32 -0.47
CA GLY A 172 -25.58 8.01 -1.32
C GLY A 172 -24.71 9.03 -0.58
N SER A 173 -24.88 9.22 0.73
CA SER A 173 -24.00 10.09 1.51
C SER A 173 -22.62 9.46 1.69
N GLU A 174 -21.57 10.29 1.62
CA GLU A 174 -20.19 9.85 1.75
C GLU A 174 -19.54 10.45 3.01
N GLN A 175 -18.84 9.62 3.77
CA GLN A 175 -18.01 10.03 4.89
C GLN A 175 -16.56 9.72 4.56
N LYS A 176 -15.71 10.75 4.54
CA LYS A 176 -14.29 10.61 4.21
C LYS A 176 -13.44 11.00 5.41
N PHE A 177 -12.52 10.14 5.81
CA PHE A 177 -11.52 10.45 6.83
C PHE A 177 -10.15 9.90 6.42
N VAL A 178 -9.11 10.56 6.89
CA VAL A 178 -7.73 10.13 6.67
C VAL A 178 -7.25 9.49 7.95
N GLN A 179 -6.81 8.24 7.86
CA GLN A 179 -6.10 7.53 8.92
C GLN A 179 -4.60 7.70 8.64
N PRO A 180 -3.88 8.52 9.44
CA PRO A 180 -2.44 8.66 9.26
C PRO A 180 -1.79 7.30 9.46
N PHE A 181 -0.94 6.91 8.51
CA PHE A 181 -0.07 5.76 8.64
C PHE A 181 1.36 6.25 8.69
N SER A 182 1.82 6.52 9.91
CA SER A 182 3.21 6.81 10.21
C SER A 182 3.86 5.55 10.78
N SER A 183 4.98 5.14 10.20
CA SER A 183 5.82 4.10 10.80
C SER A 183 6.21 4.53 12.22
N VAL A 184 6.18 3.57 13.15
CA VAL A 184 6.70 3.73 14.51
C VAL A 184 8.15 4.24 14.41
N ALA A 185 8.54 5.06 15.39
CA ALA A 185 9.80 5.81 15.48
C ALA A 185 11.01 5.12 14.80
N PRO A 186 11.94 5.88 14.19
CA PRO A 186 13.11 5.36 13.46
C PRO A 186 14.17 4.79 14.42
N LEU A 187 13.76 3.97 15.38
CA LEU A 187 14.61 3.32 16.37
C LEU A 187 14.91 1.92 15.86
N GLN A 188 16.21 1.63 15.76
CA GLN A 188 16.74 0.34 15.37
C GLN A 188 17.44 -0.29 16.57
N ARG A 189 17.37 -1.63 16.68
CA ARG A 189 18.11 -2.34 17.73
C ARG A 189 19.62 -2.13 17.51
N GLU A 190 20.37 -2.04 18.60
CA GLU A 190 21.83 -1.91 18.56
C GLU A 190 22.46 -2.96 17.63
N GLY A 191 23.27 -2.52 16.68
CA GLY A 191 23.96 -3.39 15.72
C GLY A 191 23.12 -3.83 14.51
N HIS A 192 21.86 -3.40 14.40
CA HIS A 192 21.00 -3.72 13.26
C HIS A 192 20.99 -2.57 12.23
N PRO A 193 21.45 -2.81 10.99
CA PRO A 193 21.25 -1.89 9.89
C PRO A 193 19.90 -2.13 9.22
N LYS A 194 19.17 -1.05 8.96
CA LYS A 194 18.04 -1.02 8.02
C LYS A 194 18.44 -0.16 6.83
N TYR A 195 18.22 -0.62 5.61
CA TYR A 195 18.52 0.16 4.43
C TYR A 195 17.53 -0.12 3.30
N SER A 196 17.34 0.87 2.44
CA SER A 196 16.55 0.77 1.22
C SER A 196 17.29 1.51 0.12
N LEU A 197 17.51 0.84 -1.01
CA LEU A 197 18.05 1.41 -2.22
C LEU A 197 17.02 1.25 -3.33
N SER A 198 16.60 2.34 -3.93
CA SER A 198 15.55 2.40 -4.93
C SER A 198 16.03 3.19 -6.14
N ALA A 199 15.77 2.70 -7.34
CA ALA A 199 16.06 3.42 -8.58
C ALA A 199 15.01 3.07 -9.64
N GLY A 200 14.39 4.08 -10.24
CA GLY A 200 13.31 3.85 -11.20
C GLY A 200 12.68 5.14 -11.70
N GLU A 201 11.53 4.96 -12.35
CA GLU A 201 10.67 6.04 -12.83
C GLU A 201 9.50 6.20 -11.87
N TYR A 202 9.19 7.45 -11.51
CA TYR A 202 8.03 7.78 -10.69
C TYR A 202 6.74 7.43 -11.43
N ARG A 203 5.78 6.82 -10.74
CA ARG A 203 4.45 6.50 -11.29
C ARG A 203 3.37 7.29 -10.57
N ALA A 204 2.70 8.18 -11.30
CA ALA A 204 1.63 9.03 -10.78
C ALA A 204 0.21 8.41 -10.81
N GLY A 205 0.09 7.16 -11.28
CA GLY A 205 -1.22 6.51 -11.46
C GLY A 205 -2.05 7.11 -12.58
N ASN A 206 -3.34 7.37 -12.32
CA ASN A 206 -4.32 7.82 -13.32
C ASN A 206 -4.27 9.32 -13.65
N TYR A 207 -3.28 10.05 -13.14
CA TYR A 207 -3.07 11.46 -13.48
C TYR A 207 -2.03 11.62 -14.58
N ASN A 208 -2.29 12.54 -15.50
CA ASN A 208 -1.36 12.91 -16.56
C ASN A 208 -0.21 13.74 -15.96
N SER A 209 0.77 13.06 -15.39
CA SER A 209 1.94 13.66 -14.74
C SER A 209 3.22 13.22 -15.41
N ALA A 210 4.30 13.97 -15.19
CA ALA A 210 5.63 13.55 -15.59
C ALA A 210 6.04 12.29 -14.80
N GLU A 211 6.77 11.40 -15.45
CA GLU A 211 7.35 10.17 -14.87
C GLU A 211 8.88 10.34 -14.74
N PRO A 212 9.37 11.27 -13.89
CA PRO A 212 10.80 11.52 -13.76
C PRO A 212 11.53 10.28 -13.22
N LYS A 213 12.77 10.12 -13.69
CA LYS A 213 13.70 9.15 -13.11
C LYS A 213 14.22 9.66 -11.79
N PHE A 214 14.35 8.77 -10.82
CA PHE A 214 14.93 9.10 -9.53
C PHE A 214 15.69 7.91 -8.95
N GLY A 215 16.63 8.23 -8.08
CA GLY A 215 17.26 7.31 -7.14
C GLY A 215 16.96 7.76 -5.71
N GLN A 216 16.67 6.81 -4.83
CA GLN A 216 16.48 7.05 -3.40
C GLN A 216 17.32 6.06 -2.60
N LEU A 217 18.01 6.57 -1.58
CA LEU A 217 18.75 5.79 -0.61
C LEU A 217 18.29 6.19 0.78
N ASP A 218 17.93 5.20 1.58
CA ASP A 218 17.59 5.34 2.99
C ASP A 218 18.45 4.38 3.81
N ALA A 219 18.99 4.85 4.92
CA ALA A 219 19.78 4.04 5.83
C ALA A 219 19.52 4.42 7.28
N MET A 220 19.42 3.41 8.14
CA MET A 220 19.29 3.55 9.59
C MET A 220 20.21 2.55 10.28
N TYR A 221 20.74 2.94 11.43
CA TYR A 221 21.63 2.08 12.20
C TYR A 221 21.45 2.29 13.70
N GLY A 222 21.16 1.19 14.41
CA GLY A 222 21.06 1.18 15.86
C GLY A 222 22.43 1.24 16.52
N LEU A 223 22.65 2.27 17.33
CA LEU A 223 23.87 2.51 18.10
C LEU A 223 23.68 2.06 19.57
N PRO A 224 24.78 1.91 20.34
CA PRO A 224 24.70 1.61 21.76
C PRO A 224 23.90 2.63 22.56
N TYR A 225 23.44 2.22 23.75
CA TYR A 225 22.66 3.06 24.68
C TYR A 225 21.32 3.56 24.12
N GLY A 226 20.71 2.78 23.21
CA GLY A 226 19.38 3.08 22.65
C GLY A 226 19.38 4.24 21.66
N PHE A 227 20.54 4.63 21.13
CA PHE A 227 20.61 5.61 20.05
C PHE A 227 20.33 4.96 18.69
N THR A 228 19.79 5.72 17.75
CA THR A 228 19.69 5.32 16.36
C THR A 228 20.00 6.51 15.47
N VAL A 229 20.86 6.31 14.49
CA VAL A 229 21.13 7.31 13.45
C VAL A 229 20.39 6.90 12.19
N TYR A 230 19.78 7.85 11.51
CA TYR A 230 19.14 7.62 10.22
C TYR A 230 19.41 8.77 9.27
N GLY A 231 19.39 8.47 7.97
CA GLY A 231 19.52 9.46 6.93
C GLY A 231 19.24 8.89 5.56
N GLY A 232 18.90 9.76 4.63
CA GLY A 232 18.57 9.39 3.28
C GLY A 232 18.79 10.52 2.27
N ALA A 233 18.76 10.15 1.01
CA ALA A 233 18.92 11.03 -0.13
C ALA A 233 17.96 10.65 -1.25
N ILE A 234 17.35 11.65 -1.89
CA ILE A 234 16.63 11.52 -3.16
C ILE A 234 17.36 12.34 -4.21
N LEU A 235 17.64 11.72 -5.36
CA LEU A 235 18.30 12.33 -6.50
C LEU A 235 17.41 12.14 -7.75
N SER A 236 17.01 13.21 -8.39
CA SER A 236 16.24 13.23 -9.65
C SER A 236 16.67 14.45 -10.48
N ASP A 237 16.38 14.45 -11.78
CA ASP A 237 16.85 15.50 -12.70
C ASP A 237 16.52 16.93 -12.23
N ASN A 238 15.31 17.12 -11.65
CA ASN A 238 14.81 18.42 -11.18
C ASN A 238 14.53 18.47 -9.67
N TYR A 239 14.94 17.45 -8.89
CA TYR A 239 14.67 17.39 -7.46
C TYR A 239 15.79 16.68 -6.70
N TYR A 240 16.29 17.32 -5.66
CA TYR A 240 17.31 16.79 -4.77
C TYR A 240 16.88 17.02 -3.33
N SER A 241 16.95 15.99 -2.50
CA SER A 241 16.60 16.07 -1.09
C SER A 241 17.57 15.25 -0.25
N LEU A 242 17.91 15.78 0.92
CA LEU A 242 18.75 15.13 1.91
C LEU A 242 18.07 15.26 3.26
N ALA A 243 17.99 14.15 3.99
CA ALA A 243 17.44 14.10 5.33
C ALA A 243 18.38 13.31 6.25
N GLY A 244 18.42 13.70 7.52
CA GLY A 244 19.22 13.04 8.53
C GLY A 244 18.70 13.35 9.92
N GLY A 245 18.82 12.39 10.83
CA GLY A 245 18.35 12.54 12.19
C GLY A 245 18.97 11.54 13.17
N LEU A 246 18.71 11.80 14.45
CA LEU A 246 19.13 10.98 15.57
C LEU A 246 17.90 10.70 16.42
N GLY A 247 17.63 9.42 16.68
CA GLY A 247 16.64 8.94 17.64
C GLY A 247 17.33 8.46 18.91
N LYS A 248 16.66 8.63 20.05
CA LYS A 248 17.07 8.01 21.32
C LYS A 248 15.86 7.36 21.98
N ASN A 249 16.01 6.09 22.32
CA ASN A 249 15.08 5.41 23.20
C ASN A 249 15.37 5.83 24.66
N PHE A 250 14.39 6.46 25.32
CA PHE A 250 14.45 6.81 26.74
C PHE A 250 13.76 5.77 27.63
N GLY A 251 13.37 4.61 27.07
CA GLY A 251 12.80 3.49 27.81
C GLY A 251 13.71 3.07 28.96
N TYR A 252 13.12 3.02 30.15
CA TYR A 252 13.73 2.59 31.41
C TYR A 252 14.16 1.12 31.37
#